data_AF-A0A0R1HQZ3-F1
#
_entry.id   AF-A0A0R1HQZ3-F1
#
_cell.length_a   1.000
_cell.length_b   1.000
_cell.length_c   1.000
_cell.angle_alpha   90.00
_cell.angle_beta   90.00
_cell.angle_gamma   90.00
#
_symmetry.space_group_name_H-M   'P 1'
#
loop_
_entity.id
_entity.type
_entity.pdbx_description
1 polymer ?
#
loop_
_entity_poly.entity_id
_entity_poly.type
_entity_poly.pdbx_seq_one_letter_code
_entity_poly.pdbx_strand_id
1 'polypeptide(L)'
;MRAEFQSEINKTGSRDNHKGLNGWLAFFLTLSLIVLFVTSVLRMTVLNQKYTEDRVLTDTSVSLVTREMNDAISNIATLNNVPASIVKDALTDQQVDDIAKASLGNIYTGKEKVINPTEITNQVASNISKKVNTSNATDNAEADSLVATFKSNLNEYLTNNVQNSYLSKISSTVSSIKSTVQSFFLYSLIVSVVLTLLLLVVNRAFFIPLKYIGSSAIWSGILIAVGSALALYTGLISIVSSRAAVFTGIVSSYINDTLNTMLVGSLMMVVVGLVFWLIGRNSSK
;
A
#
# COMPACT_ATOMS: atom_id res chain seq x y z
N MET A 1 -50.00 -36.41 30.85
CA MET A 1 -50.63 -35.11 30.49
C MET A 1 -50.00 -33.87 31.14
N ARG A 2 -50.17 -33.54 32.45
CA ARG A 2 -49.52 -32.33 33.03
C ARG A 2 -47.99 -32.40 33.10
N ALA A 3 -47.42 -33.58 33.32
CA ALA A 3 -45.97 -33.78 33.38
C ALA A 3 -45.30 -33.73 31.99
N GLU A 4 -46.00 -34.16 30.93
CA GLU A 4 -45.49 -34.11 29.55
C GLU A 4 -45.49 -32.67 29.00
N PHE A 5 -46.54 -31.90 29.30
CA PHE A 5 -46.62 -30.47 28.96
C PHE A 5 -45.51 -29.65 29.63
N GLN A 6 -45.15 -29.95 30.88
CA GLN A 6 -44.03 -29.28 31.53
C GLN A 6 -42.67 -29.69 30.95
N SER A 7 -42.52 -30.92 30.45
CA SER A 7 -41.26 -31.36 29.82
C SER A 7 -41.01 -30.70 28.44
N GLU A 8 -42.08 -30.40 27.68
CA GLU A 8 -41.97 -29.67 26.40
C GLU A 8 -41.70 -28.18 26.59
N ILE A 9 -42.29 -27.55 27.62
CA ILE A 9 -41.99 -26.15 27.96
C ILE A 9 -40.56 -26.02 28.50
N ASN A 10 -40.07 -27.01 29.25
CA ASN A 10 -38.70 -26.98 29.78
C ASN A 10 -37.63 -27.32 28.71
N LYS A 11 -37.99 -28.05 27.64
CA LYS A 11 -37.11 -28.27 26.47
C LYS A 11 -37.03 -27.06 25.53
N THR A 12 -38.05 -26.22 25.50
CA THR A 12 -38.09 -25.02 24.65
C THR A 12 -37.53 -23.78 25.35
N GLY A 13 -37.55 -23.71 26.68
CA GLY A 13 -37.05 -22.57 27.46
C GLY A 13 -35.53 -22.42 27.55
N SER A 14 -34.72 -23.45 27.24
CA SER A 14 -33.25 -23.40 27.45
C SER A 14 -32.43 -23.27 26.16
N ARG A 15 -33.03 -23.32 24.96
CA ARG A 15 -32.27 -23.26 23.69
C ARG A 15 -32.16 -21.85 23.08
N ASP A 16 -32.86 -20.86 23.62
CA ASP A 16 -33.02 -19.54 22.97
C ASP A 16 -32.63 -18.32 23.84
N ASN A 17 -32.07 -18.52 25.04
CA ASN A 17 -31.85 -17.43 26.01
C ASN A 17 -30.72 -16.43 25.67
N HIS A 18 -29.99 -16.59 24.56
CA HIS A 18 -28.88 -15.69 24.19
C HIS A 18 -28.94 -15.15 22.75
N LYS A 19 -30.11 -15.18 22.08
CA LYS A 19 -30.25 -14.66 20.71
C LYS A 19 -29.76 -13.21 20.54
N GLY A 20 -30.08 -12.34 21.50
CA GLY A 20 -29.64 -10.94 21.50
C GLY A 20 -28.12 -10.79 21.66
N LEU A 21 -27.53 -11.53 22.60
CA LEU A 21 -26.09 -11.52 22.85
C LEU A 21 -25.30 -12.03 21.64
N ASN A 22 -25.74 -13.13 21.03
CA ASN A 22 -25.12 -13.68 19.82
C ASN A 22 -25.21 -12.71 18.64
N GLY A 23 -26.31 -11.94 18.54
CA GLY A 23 -26.46 -10.89 17.52
C GLY A 23 -25.45 -9.74 17.68
N TRP A 24 -25.28 -9.24 18.91
CA TRP A 24 -24.27 -8.22 19.21
C TRP A 24 -22.85 -8.72 19.00
N LEU A 25 -22.53 -9.94 19.44
CA LEU A 25 -21.23 -10.57 19.20
C LEU A 25 -20.95 -10.71 17.69
N ALA A 26 -21.93 -11.14 16.91
CA ALA A 26 -21.81 -11.23 15.45
C ALA A 26 -21.61 -9.85 14.80
N PHE A 27 -22.27 -8.80 15.30
CA PHE A 27 -22.08 -7.43 14.81
C PHE A 27 -20.65 -6.93 15.06
N PHE A 28 -20.13 -7.06 16.28
CA PHE A 28 -18.76 -6.67 16.59
C PHE A 28 -17.73 -7.52 15.84
N LEU A 29 -18.04 -8.81 15.61
CA LEU A 29 -17.20 -9.68 14.81
C LEU A 29 -17.16 -9.21 13.35
N THR A 30 -18.29 -8.79 12.77
CA THR A 30 -18.33 -8.20 11.42
C THR A 30 -17.41 -6.98 11.33
N LEU A 31 -17.51 -6.05 12.29
CA LEU A 31 -16.67 -4.85 12.28
C LEU A 31 -15.18 -5.19 12.41
N SER A 32 -14.85 -6.13 13.31
CA SER A 32 -13.48 -6.60 13.49
C SER A 32 -12.93 -7.27 12.24
N LEU A 33 -13.73 -8.09 11.57
CA LEU A 33 -13.39 -8.77 10.32
C LEU A 33 -13.18 -7.79 9.16
N ILE A 34 -13.95 -6.70 9.07
CA ILE A 34 -13.72 -5.64 8.08
C ILE A 34 -12.33 -5.03 8.29
N VAL A 35 -12.01 -4.61 9.50
CA VAL A 35 -10.70 -4.01 9.82
C VAL A 35 -9.58 -5.01 9.56
N LEU A 36 -9.74 -6.26 9.97
CA LEU A 36 -8.76 -7.31 9.77
C LEU A 36 -8.49 -7.55 8.27
N PHE A 37 -9.55 -7.61 7.46
CA PHE A 37 -9.41 -7.83 6.03
C PHE A 37 -8.77 -6.64 5.32
N VAL A 38 -9.25 -5.42 5.56
CA VAL A 38 -8.69 -4.20 4.94
C VAL A 38 -7.21 -4.04 5.30
N THR A 39 -6.86 -4.19 6.58
CA THR A 39 -5.46 -4.11 7.02
C THR A 39 -4.60 -5.24 6.45
N SER A 40 -5.15 -6.44 6.27
CA SER A 40 -4.45 -7.55 5.60
C SER A 40 -4.13 -7.24 4.15
N VAL A 41 -5.12 -6.74 3.39
CA VAL A 41 -4.90 -6.38 1.98
C VAL A 41 -3.88 -5.25 1.88
N LEU A 42 -3.98 -4.20 2.70
CA LEU A 42 -3.00 -3.11 2.72
C LEU A 42 -1.57 -3.59 3.01
N ARG A 43 -1.41 -4.59 3.90
CA ARG A 43 -0.10 -5.21 4.19
C ARG A 43 0.46 -6.01 3.04
N MET A 44 -0.40 -6.63 2.23
CA MET A 44 0.00 -7.43 1.06
C MET A 44 0.25 -6.56 -0.19
N THR A 45 -0.42 -5.40 -0.29
CA THR A 45 -0.33 -4.48 -1.43
C THR A 45 0.52 -3.26 -1.07
N VAL A 46 -0.11 -2.17 -0.63
CA VAL A 46 0.50 -0.84 -0.56
C VAL A 46 1.66 -0.74 0.44
N LEU A 47 1.63 -1.58 1.48
CA LEU A 47 2.67 -1.60 2.51
C LEU A 47 3.73 -2.67 2.25
N ASN A 48 3.64 -3.40 1.13
CA ASN A 48 4.63 -4.38 0.72
C ASN A 48 5.58 -3.77 -0.31
N GLN A 49 6.87 -3.71 0.04
CA GLN A 49 7.91 -3.17 -0.84
C GLN A 49 7.94 -3.86 -2.21
N LYS A 50 7.88 -5.19 -2.23
CA LYS A 50 7.97 -5.97 -3.47
C LYS A 50 6.77 -5.73 -4.38
N TYR A 51 5.56 -5.65 -3.81
CA TYR A 51 4.37 -5.32 -4.58
C TYR A 51 4.47 -3.92 -5.20
N THR A 52 4.99 -2.95 -4.46
CA THR A 52 5.20 -1.59 -4.97
C THR A 52 6.31 -1.52 -6.02
N GLU A 53 7.42 -2.22 -5.83
CA GLU A 53 8.49 -2.35 -6.82
C GLU A 53 7.93 -2.88 -8.14
N ASP A 54 7.21 -4.01 -8.12
CA ASP A 54 6.67 -4.66 -9.32
C ASP A 54 5.64 -3.78 -10.07
N ARG A 55 4.95 -2.88 -9.37
CA ARG A 55 3.85 -2.07 -9.95
C ARG A 55 4.25 -0.63 -10.28
N VAL A 56 5.26 -0.07 -9.60
CA VAL A 56 5.71 1.30 -9.79
C VAL A 56 6.98 1.36 -10.64
N LEU A 57 7.90 0.41 -10.48
CA LEU A 57 9.19 0.35 -11.19
C LEU A 57 9.08 -0.52 -12.44
N THR A 58 8.17 -0.13 -13.34
CA THR A 58 8.09 -0.72 -14.69
C THR A 58 9.09 -0.04 -15.63
N ASP A 59 9.52 -0.72 -16.69
CA ASP A 59 10.44 -0.14 -17.70
C ASP A 59 9.94 1.23 -18.21
N THR A 60 8.64 1.34 -18.46
CA THR A 60 7.98 2.59 -18.87
C THR A 60 8.10 3.68 -17.80
N SER A 61 7.88 3.32 -16.52
CA SER A 61 8.03 4.25 -15.40
C SER A 61 9.47 4.72 -15.23
N VAL A 62 10.43 3.79 -15.29
CA VAL A 62 11.87 4.06 -15.14
C VAL A 62 12.34 4.97 -16.27
N SER A 63 11.96 4.69 -17.51
CA SER A 63 12.30 5.54 -18.66
C SER A 63 11.71 6.95 -18.51
N LEU A 64 10.48 7.06 -18.01
CA LEU A 64 9.83 8.35 -17.78
C LEU A 64 10.53 9.15 -16.68
N VAL A 65 10.87 8.53 -15.54
CA VAL A 65 11.65 9.18 -14.47
C VAL A 65 13.03 9.59 -14.98
N THR A 66 13.68 8.74 -15.78
CA THR A 66 15.00 9.02 -16.35
C THR A 66 14.96 10.25 -17.24
N ARG A 67 13.94 10.37 -18.09
CA ARG A 67 13.74 11.57 -18.92
C ARG A 67 13.56 12.82 -18.07
N GLU A 68 12.66 12.80 -17.08
CA GLU A 68 12.42 13.95 -16.20
C GLU A 68 13.68 14.35 -15.41
N MET A 69 14.47 13.38 -14.93
CA MET A 69 15.74 13.64 -14.26
C MET A 69 16.78 14.25 -15.21
N ASN A 70 16.91 13.72 -16.42
CA ASN A 70 17.83 14.25 -17.42
C ASN A 70 17.41 15.65 -17.90
N ASP A 71 16.11 15.94 -18.01
CA ASP A 71 15.59 17.27 -18.33
C ASP A 71 15.89 18.26 -17.20
N ALA A 72 15.71 17.86 -15.94
CA ALA A 72 16.09 18.68 -14.78
C ALA A 72 17.60 18.95 -14.74
N ILE A 73 18.43 17.94 -15.01
CA ILE A 73 19.89 18.07 -15.11
C ILE A 73 20.27 19.04 -16.23
N SER A 74 19.64 18.93 -17.40
CA SER A 74 19.88 19.81 -18.55
C SER A 74 19.50 21.26 -18.25
N ASN A 75 18.38 21.48 -17.56
CA ASN A 75 17.95 22.81 -17.13
C ASN A 75 18.93 23.44 -16.13
N ILE A 76 19.39 22.67 -15.13
CA ILE A 76 20.40 23.14 -14.18
C ILE A 76 21.72 23.43 -14.89
N ALA A 77 22.15 22.60 -15.83
CA ALA A 77 23.36 22.83 -16.61
C ALA A 77 23.29 24.13 -17.43
N THR A 78 22.15 24.38 -18.08
CA THR A 78 21.92 25.61 -18.86
C THR A 78 21.99 26.85 -17.97
N LEU A 79 21.43 26.79 -16.75
CA LEU A 79 21.53 27.88 -15.77
C LEU A 79 22.97 28.15 -15.31
N ASN A 80 23.87 27.17 -15.42
CA ASN A 80 25.27 27.26 -15.04
C ASN A 80 26.20 27.44 -16.25
N ASN A 81 25.68 27.84 -17.43
CA ASN A 81 26.44 28.00 -18.68
C ASN A 81 27.17 26.73 -19.16
N VAL A 82 26.72 25.54 -18.73
CA VAL A 82 27.22 24.27 -19.24
C VAL A 82 26.37 23.86 -20.45
N PRO A 83 26.98 23.54 -21.62
CA PRO A 83 26.24 23.13 -22.80
C PRO A 83 25.34 21.91 -22.53
N ALA A 84 24.05 22.02 -22.81
CA ALA A 84 23.08 20.94 -22.65
C ALA A 84 23.46 19.66 -23.43
N SER A 85 24.21 19.79 -24.52
CA SER A 85 24.74 18.67 -25.32
C SER A 85 25.69 17.76 -24.54
N ILE A 86 26.39 18.29 -23.53
CA ILE A 86 27.37 17.55 -22.73
C ILE A 86 26.68 16.75 -21.61
N VAL A 87 25.56 17.27 -21.09
CA VAL A 87 24.80 16.69 -19.98
C VAL A 87 23.56 15.89 -20.42
N LYS A 88 23.25 15.87 -21.71
CA LYS A 88 22.18 15.06 -22.28
C LYS A 88 22.42 13.58 -21.95
N ASP A 89 21.39 12.89 -21.47
CA ASP A 89 21.46 11.48 -21.04
C ASP A 89 22.57 11.24 -20.00
N ALA A 90 22.68 12.12 -19.00
CA ALA A 90 23.66 11.99 -17.93
C ALA A 90 23.40 10.77 -17.04
N LEU A 91 22.13 10.35 -16.93
CA LEU A 91 21.71 9.12 -16.28
C LEU A 91 21.11 8.15 -17.28
N THR A 92 21.46 6.87 -17.10
CA THR A 92 20.85 5.75 -17.83
C THR A 92 19.64 5.20 -17.07
N ASP A 93 18.72 4.57 -17.77
CA ASP A 93 17.54 3.92 -17.17
C ASP A 93 17.94 2.93 -16.06
N GLN A 94 19.03 2.18 -16.25
CA GLN A 94 19.52 1.24 -15.24
C GLN A 94 19.98 1.92 -13.96
N GLN A 95 20.68 3.05 -14.06
CA GLN A 95 21.10 3.83 -12.88
C GLN A 95 19.90 4.41 -12.15
N VAL A 96 18.89 4.87 -12.89
CA VAL A 96 17.65 5.40 -12.29
C VAL A 96 16.84 4.29 -11.63
N ASP A 97 16.78 3.10 -12.23
CA ASP A 97 16.16 1.91 -11.61
C ASP A 97 16.85 1.53 -10.30
N ASP A 98 18.19 1.48 -10.27
CA ASP A 98 18.94 1.19 -9.04
C ASP A 98 18.70 2.24 -7.95
N ILE A 99 18.71 3.53 -8.31
CA ILE A 99 18.40 4.63 -7.39
C ILE A 99 16.95 4.50 -6.89
N ALA A 100 16.01 4.18 -7.77
CA ALA A 100 14.59 4.07 -7.43
C ALA A 100 14.33 2.87 -6.50
N LYS A 101 14.94 1.71 -6.76
CA LYS A 101 14.89 0.52 -5.90
C LYS A 101 15.49 0.80 -4.52
N ALA A 102 16.68 1.41 -4.47
CA ALA A 102 17.32 1.78 -3.22
C ALA A 102 16.47 2.78 -2.42
N SER A 103 15.89 3.77 -3.10
CA SER A 103 14.99 4.77 -2.51
C SER A 103 13.74 4.12 -1.93
N LEU A 104 13.12 3.21 -2.68
CA LEU A 104 11.92 2.50 -2.25
C LEU A 104 12.22 1.63 -1.03
N GLY A 105 13.33 0.90 -1.03
CA GLY A 105 13.80 0.16 0.14
C GLY A 105 14.05 1.06 1.36
N ASN A 106 14.64 2.24 1.17
CA ASN A 106 14.88 3.20 2.26
C ASN A 106 13.56 3.79 2.81
N ILE A 107 12.55 4.03 1.96
CA ILE A 107 11.19 4.44 2.37
C ILE A 107 10.53 3.36 3.23
N TYR A 108 10.55 2.10 2.79
CA TYR A 108 9.89 1.00 3.51
C TYR A 108 10.60 0.57 4.80
N THR A 109 11.89 0.90 4.93
CA THR A 109 12.69 0.71 6.15
C THR A 109 12.66 1.94 7.07
N GLY A 110 12.06 3.06 6.64
CA GLY A 110 11.89 4.26 7.45
C GLY A 110 13.18 5.03 7.69
N LYS A 111 14.16 4.96 6.77
CA LYS A 111 15.38 5.77 6.88
C LYS A 111 15.07 7.25 6.67
N GLU A 112 15.77 8.10 7.43
CA GLU A 112 15.68 9.56 7.29
C GLU A 112 16.21 10.05 5.94
N LYS A 113 17.25 9.39 5.41
CA LYS A 113 17.81 9.65 4.08
C LYS A 113 17.31 8.57 3.13
N VAL A 114 16.46 8.98 2.18
CA VAL A 114 15.82 8.09 1.20
C VAL A 114 16.72 7.94 -0.02
N ILE A 115 17.22 9.05 -0.53
CA ILE A 115 18.29 9.09 -1.53
C ILE A 115 19.61 9.52 -0.88
N ASN A 116 20.71 9.28 -1.59
CA ASN A 116 22.02 9.85 -1.30
C ASN A 116 22.36 10.92 -2.35
N PRO A 117 22.01 12.21 -2.11
CA PRO A 117 22.25 13.29 -3.06
C PRO A 117 23.70 13.39 -3.54
N THR A 118 24.67 13.18 -2.63
CA THR A 118 26.09 13.26 -2.94
C THR A 118 26.53 12.16 -3.91
N GLU A 119 26.01 10.95 -3.76
CA GLU A 119 26.34 9.81 -4.62
C GLU A 119 25.74 10.00 -6.02
N ILE A 120 24.48 10.42 -6.12
CA ILE A 120 23.82 10.74 -7.39
C ILE A 120 24.58 11.86 -8.10
N THR A 121 24.91 12.94 -7.39
CA THR A 121 25.67 14.06 -7.94
C THR A 121 27.07 13.65 -8.41
N ASN A 122 27.77 12.80 -7.66
CA ASN A 122 29.08 12.28 -8.07
C ASN A 122 28.99 11.36 -9.29
N GLN A 123 27.92 10.57 -9.39
CA GLN A 123 27.70 9.67 -10.51
C GLN A 123 27.36 10.45 -11.79
N VAL A 124 26.46 11.44 -11.70
CA VAL A 124 26.15 12.39 -12.78
C VAL A 124 27.42 13.11 -13.23
N ALA A 125 28.21 13.65 -12.31
CA ALA A 125 29.45 14.31 -12.64
C ALA A 125 30.47 13.37 -13.29
N SER A 126 30.60 12.12 -12.81
CA SER A 126 31.49 11.13 -13.43
C SER A 126 31.07 10.79 -14.86
N ASN A 127 29.77 10.64 -15.10
CA ASN A 127 29.23 10.38 -16.44
C ASN A 127 29.45 11.57 -17.38
N ILE A 128 29.30 12.80 -16.89
CA ILE A 128 29.60 14.03 -17.62
C ILE A 128 31.09 14.13 -17.94
N SER A 129 31.98 13.96 -16.96
CA SER A 129 33.44 13.99 -17.16
C SER A 129 33.90 12.94 -18.17
N LYS A 130 33.30 11.73 -18.15
CA LYS A 130 33.55 10.72 -19.18
C LYS A 130 33.16 11.23 -20.56
N LYS A 131 31.95 11.77 -20.74
CA LYS A 131 31.49 12.31 -22.03
C LYS A 131 32.34 13.48 -22.54
N VAL A 132 32.80 14.37 -21.67
CA VAL A 132 33.70 15.50 -22.01
C VAL A 132 35.06 14.98 -22.47
N ASN A 133 35.65 14.01 -21.75
CA ASN A 133 36.94 13.42 -22.11
C ASN A 133 36.90 12.66 -23.44
N THR A 134 35.76 12.04 -23.80
CA THR A 134 35.61 11.37 -25.10
C THR A 134 35.35 12.33 -26.26
N SER A 135 34.94 13.57 -25.99
CA SER A 135 34.52 14.54 -27.02
C SER A 135 35.55 15.64 -27.32
N ASN A 136 36.71 15.68 -26.64
CA ASN A 136 37.78 16.69 -26.80
C ASN A 136 37.26 18.14 -26.75
N ALA A 137 36.18 18.40 -26.00
CA ALA A 137 35.35 19.59 -26.22
C ALA A 137 35.75 20.84 -25.40
N THR A 138 36.66 20.79 -24.43
CA THR A 138 36.98 21.99 -23.60
C THR A 138 38.32 21.88 -22.84
N ASP A 139 38.98 23.02 -22.59
CA ASP A 139 40.15 23.16 -21.70
C ASP A 139 39.78 22.88 -20.23
N ASN A 140 40.57 22.04 -19.56
CA ASN A 140 40.22 21.35 -18.30
C ASN A 140 39.97 22.25 -17.07
N ALA A 141 40.52 23.47 -17.01
CA ALA A 141 40.50 24.28 -15.78
C ALA A 141 39.17 25.04 -15.53
N GLU A 142 38.54 25.59 -16.58
CA GLU A 142 37.21 26.22 -16.47
C GLU A 142 36.09 25.18 -16.35
N ALA A 143 36.29 24.00 -16.95
CA ALA A 143 35.40 22.86 -16.82
C ALA A 143 35.29 22.38 -15.35
N ASP A 144 36.39 22.35 -14.61
CA ASP A 144 36.41 21.89 -13.21
C ASP A 144 35.63 22.84 -12.26
N SER A 145 35.72 24.16 -12.43
CA SER A 145 34.95 25.11 -11.60
C SER A 145 33.47 25.11 -11.93
N LEU A 146 33.12 24.94 -13.21
CA LEU A 146 31.73 24.80 -13.66
C LEU A 146 31.11 23.50 -13.16
N VAL A 147 31.86 22.39 -13.20
CA VAL A 147 31.44 21.10 -12.65
C VAL A 147 31.28 21.17 -11.13
N ALA A 148 32.16 21.88 -10.40
CA ALA A 148 32.02 22.06 -8.96
C ALA A 148 30.75 22.85 -8.58
N THR A 149 30.46 23.93 -9.31
CA THR A 149 29.25 24.74 -9.10
C THR A 149 27.98 23.96 -9.45
N PHE A 150 28.00 23.23 -10.57
CA PHE A 150 26.93 22.32 -10.96
C PHE A 150 26.69 21.22 -9.91
N LYS A 151 27.75 20.59 -9.38
CA LYS A 151 27.66 19.59 -8.31
C LYS A 151 26.99 20.17 -7.06
N SER A 152 27.39 21.37 -6.65
CA SER A 152 26.79 22.04 -5.48
C SER A 152 25.30 22.30 -5.70
N ASN A 153 24.92 22.87 -6.84
CA ASN A 153 23.55 23.22 -7.17
C ASN A 153 22.65 21.98 -7.34
N LEU A 154 23.15 20.91 -7.96
CA LEU A 154 22.43 19.65 -8.08
C LEU A 154 22.24 18.97 -6.72
N ASN A 155 23.28 18.96 -5.88
CA ASN A 155 23.20 18.40 -4.53
C ASN A 155 22.20 19.19 -3.67
N GLU A 156 22.22 20.52 -3.74
CA GLU A 156 21.27 21.37 -3.04
C GLU A 156 19.83 21.13 -3.53
N TYR A 157 19.63 21.02 -4.85
CA TYR A 157 18.33 20.70 -5.43
C TYR A 157 17.83 19.33 -4.95
N LEU A 158 18.66 18.29 -5.03
CA LEU A 158 18.31 16.94 -4.57
C LEU A 158 18.06 16.89 -3.05
N THR A 159 18.79 17.66 -2.26
CA THR A 159 18.62 17.71 -0.80
C THR A 159 17.36 18.47 -0.40
N ASN A 160 17.20 19.70 -0.88
CA ASN A 160 16.13 20.60 -0.43
C ASN A 160 14.81 20.29 -1.14
N ASN A 161 14.83 20.12 -2.47
CA ASN A 161 13.62 19.96 -3.25
C ASN A 161 13.15 18.51 -3.31
N VAL A 162 14.05 17.52 -3.34
CA VAL A 162 13.66 16.10 -3.48
C VAL A 162 13.61 15.39 -2.12
N GLN A 163 14.75 15.30 -1.42
CA GLN A 163 14.87 14.58 -0.16
C GLN A 163 13.99 15.18 0.93
N ASN A 164 14.23 16.45 1.30
CA ASN A 164 13.56 17.06 2.45
C ASN A 164 12.08 17.37 2.18
N SER A 165 11.75 17.87 0.98
CA SER A 165 10.39 18.34 0.70
C SER A 165 9.40 17.21 0.42
N TYR A 166 9.84 16.14 -0.26
CA TYR A 166 8.98 15.02 -0.66
C TYR A 166 9.36 13.70 -0.01
N LEU A 167 10.59 13.21 -0.18
CA LEU A 167 10.93 11.83 0.19
C LEU A 167 10.93 11.59 1.71
N SER A 168 11.42 12.53 2.52
CA SER A 168 11.39 12.41 3.98
C SER A 168 9.95 12.40 4.53
N LYS A 169 9.04 13.17 3.90
CA LYS A 169 7.60 13.15 4.27
C LYS A 169 6.95 11.83 3.87
N ILE A 170 7.30 11.30 2.69
CA ILE A 170 6.80 10.00 2.23
C ILE A 170 7.31 8.87 3.13
N SER A 171 8.61 8.85 3.44
CA SER A 171 9.23 7.86 4.35
C SER A 171 8.57 7.85 5.73
N SER A 172 8.41 9.02 6.35
CA SER A 172 7.74 9.14 7.66
C SER A 172 6.25 8.75 7.60
N THR A 173 5.55 9.11 6.53
CA THR A 173 4.14 8.73 6.31
C THR A 173 3.99 7.22 6.12
N VAL A 174 4.81 6.60 5.26
CA VAL A 174 4.79 5.15 5.02
C VAL A 174 5.13 4.39 6.30
N SER A 175 6.15 4.81 7.04
CA SER A 175 6.52 4.21 8.33
C SER A 175 5.37 4.31 9.35
N SER A 176 4.76 5.49 9.47
CA SER A 176 3.61 5.73 10.36
C SER A 176 2.41 4.87 9.97
N ILE A 177 2.01 4.87 8.69
CA ILE A 177 0.89 4.05 8.19
C ILE A 177 1.19 2.57 8.39
N LYS A 178 2.42 2.10 8.12
CA LYS A 178 2.82 0.71 8.33
C LYS A 178 2.66 0.30 9.80
N SER A 179 3.13 1.13 10.72
CA SER A 179 2.98 0.90 12.17
C SER A 179 1.51 0.90 12.61
N THR A 180 0.73 1.88 12.15
CA THR A 180 -0.70 1.99 12.42
C THR A 180 -1.46 0.78 11.90
N VAL A 181 -1.28 0.41 10.63
CA VAL A 181 -1.94 -0.74 10.00
C VAL A 181 -1.53 -2.06 10.68
N GLN A 182 -0.26 -2.22 11.06
CA GLN A 182 0.20 -3.38 11.82
C GLN A 182 -0.51 -3.48 13.18
N SER A 183 -0.68 -2.35 13.87
CA SER A 183 -1.37 -2.29 15.16
C SER A 183 -2.85 -2.64 15.02
N PHE A 184 -3.56 -2.02 14.05
CA PHE A 184 -4.96 -2.34 13.77
C PHE A 184 -5.16 -3.80 13.34
N PHE A 185 -4.23 -4.37 12.57
CA PHE A 185 -4.24 -5.79 12.22
C PHE A 185 -4.15 -6.66 13.47
N LEU A 186 -3.20 -6.40 14.38
CA LEU A 186 -3.05 -7.18 15.61
C LEU A 186 -4.26 -7.05 16.53
N TYR A 187 -4.77 -5.83 16.73
CA TYR A 187 -5.96 -5.62 17.57
C TYR A 187 -7.20 -6.29 16.97
N SER A 188 -7.44 -6.14 15.67
CA SER A 188 -8.58 -6.78 15.01
C SER A 188 -8.46 -8.30 15.02
N LEU A 189 -7.26 -8.86 14.86
CA LEU A 189 -7.02 -10.30 14.97
C LEU A 189 -7.37 -10.81 16.38
N ILE A 190 -6.84 -10.17 17.43
CA ILE A 190 -7.09 -10.56 18.82
C ILE A 190 -8.59 -10.46 19.13
N VAL A 191 -9.24 -9.35 18.77
CA VAL A 191 -10.68 -9.15 18.99
C VAL A 191 -11.50 -10.18 18.24
N SER A 192 -11.18 -10.47 16.97
CA SER A 192 -11.87 -11.50 16.17
C SER A 192 -11.76 -12.89 16.81
N VAL A 193 -10.57 -13.25 17.31
CA VAL A 193 -10.35 -14.53 18.00
C VAL A 193 -11.14 -14.59 19.31
N VAL A 194 -11.08 -13.54 20.13
CA VAL A 194 -11.82 -13.47 21.41
C VAL A 194 -13.32 -13.57 21.18
N LEU A 195 -13.88 -12.82 20.22
CA LEU A 195 -15.30 -12.86 19.88
C LEU A 195 -15.72 -14.24 19.35
N THR A 196 -14.87 -14.88 18.55
CA THR A 196 -15.10 -16.25 18.06
C THR A 196 -15.13 -17.26 19.22
N LEU A 197 -14.20 -17.16 20.16
CA LEU A 197 -14.15 -18.02 21.34
C LEU A 197 -15.34 -17.78 22.27
N LEU A 198 -15.75 -16.52 22.48
CA LEU A 198 -16.94 -16.20 23.27
C LEU A 198 -18.21 -16.80 22.64
N LEU A 199 -18.35 -16.72 21.31
CA LEU A 199 -19.45 -17.37 20.59
C LEU A 199 -19.45 -18.89 20.78
N LEU A 200 -18.28 -19.54 20.83
CA LEU A 200 -18.14 -20.97 21.10
C LEU A 200 -18.54 -21.33 22.53
N VAL A 201 -18.08 -20.57 23.52
CA VAL A 201 -18.35 -20.82 24.95
C VAL A 201 -19.82 -20.61 25.29
N VAL A 202 -20.45 -19.54 24.77
CA VAL A 202 -21.85 -19.21 25.04
C VAL A 202 -22.80 -20.27 24.49
N ASN A 203 -22.52 -20.81 23.30
CA ASN A 203 -23.46 -21.70 22.63
C ASN A 203 -23.28 -23.19 22.97
N ARG A 204 -22.19 -23.58 23.68
CA ARG A 204 -21.82 -24.96 24.11
C ARG A 204 -21.83 -26.06 23.03
N ALA A 205 -22.28 -25.77 21.82
CA ALA A 205 -22.33 -26.63 20.65
C ALA A 205 -21.51 -25.99 19.54
N PHE A 206 -20.63 -26.76 18.90
CA PHE A 206 -19.65 -26.26 17.94
C PHE A 206 -20.27 -25.65 16.67
N PHE A 207 -21.47 -26.12 16.26
CA PHE A 207 -22.06 -25.76 14.97
C PHE A 207 -22.96 -24.52 14.98
N ILE A 208 -23.56 -24.16 16.13
CA ILE A 208 -24.35 -22.94 16.28
C ILE A 208 -23.51 -21.66 16.05
N PRO A 209 -22.30 -21.49 16.62
CA PRO A 209 -21.48 -20.30 16.39
C PRO A 209 -20.95 -20.20 14.96
N LEU A 210 -20.80 -21.32 14.23
CA LEU A 210 -20.44 -21.30 12.81
C LEU A 210 -21.42 -20.50 11.94
N LYS A 211 -22.72 -20.54 12.28
CA LYS A 211 -23.74 -19.72 11.62
C LYS A 211 -23.47 -18.22 11.81
N TYR A 212 -23.11 -17.82 13.03
CA TYR A 212 -22.86 -16.42 13.35
C TYR A 212 -21.55 -15.93 12.72
N ILE A 213 -20.49 -16.73 12.81
CA ILE A 213 -19.20 -16.46 12.14
C ILE A 213 -19.40 -16.32 10.62
N GLY A 214 -20.14 -17.26 10.00
CA GLY A 214 -20.47 -17.22 8.58
C GLY A 214 -21.27 -15.97 8.20
N SER A 215 -22.28 -15.60 9.01
CA SER A 215 -23.05 -14.37 8.76
C SER A 215 -22.20 -13.09 8.89
N SER A 216 -21.27 -13.05 9.84
CA SER A 216 -20.35 -11.92 9.98
C SER A 216 -19.36 -11.82 8.82
N ALA A 217 -18.86 -12.96 8.33
CA ALA A 217 -18.00 -13.03 7.14
C ALA A 217 -18.74 -12.57 5.86
N ILE A 218 -20.01 -12.94 5.70
CA ILE A 218 -20.84 -12.48 4.57
C ILE A 218 -21.02 -10.96 4.64
N TRP A 219 -21.45 -10.42 5.77
CA TRP A 219 -21.70 -8.97 5.89
C TRP A 219 -20.43 -8.14 5.74
N SER A 220 -19.31 -8.60 6.30
CA SER A 220 -18.01 -7.93 6.14
C SER A 220 -17.55 -7.95 4.68
N GLY A 221 -17.64 -9.11 4.01
CA GLY A 221 -17.33 -9.24 2.59
C GLY A 221 -18.20 -8.33 1.71
N ILE A 222 -19.51 -8.29 1.94
CA ILE A 222 -20.43 -7.41 1.19
C ILE A 222 -20.08 -5.93 1.39
N LEU A 223 -19.86 -5.50 2.64
CA LEU A 223 -19.57 -4.09 2.93
C LEU A 223 -18.24 -3.65 2.30
N ILE A 224 -17.22 -4.51 2.31
CA ILE A 224 -15.93 -4.26 1.66
C ILE A 224 -16.08 -4.25 0.14
N ALA A 225 -16.85 -5.18 -0.43
CA ALA A 225 -17.12 -5.24 -1.87
C ALA A 225 -17.79 -3.96 -2.35
N VAL A 226 -18.83 -3.51 -1.64
CA VAL A 226 -19.55 -2.26 -1.94
C VAL A 226 -18.61 -1.06 -1.80
N GLY A 227 -17.83 -0.97 -0.72
CA GLY A 227 -16.86 0.12 -0.53
C GLY A 227 -15.82 0.17 -1.64
N SER A 228 -15.30 -0.99 -2.06
CA SER A 228 -14.30 -1.10 -3.13
C SER A 228 -14.90 -0.74 -4.49
N ALA A 229 -16.10 -1.25 -4.80
CA ALA A 229 -16.81 -0.93 -6.03
C ALA A 229 -17.14 0.57 -6.12
N LEU A 230 -17.63 1.18 -5.03
CA LEU A 230 -17.87 2.62 -4.98
C LEU A 230 -16.57 3.39 -5.26
N ALA A 231 -15.45 3.00 -4.67
CA ALA A 231 -14.16 3.65 -4.93
C ALA A 231 -13.71 3.54 -6.40
N LEU A 232 -13.96 2.40 -7.05
CA LEU A 232 -13.64 2.15 -8.46
C LEU A 232 -14.52 3.00 -9.41
N TYR A 233 -15.83 3.07 -9.15
CA TYR A 233 -16.80 3.66 -10.10
C TYR A 233 -17.10 5.15 -9.88
N THR A 234 -16.79 5.72 -8.71
CA THR A 234 -17.08 7.14 -8.40
C THR A 234 -16.06 8.13 -8.98
N GLY A 235 -15.01 7.64 -9.66
CA GLY A 235 -13.96 8.50 -10.21
C GLY A 235 -12.98 9.04 -9.16
N LEU A 236 -13.07 8.59 -7.90
CA LEU A 236 -12.12 8.96 -6.83
C LEU A 236 -10.67 8.68 -7.23
N ILE A 237 -10.42 7.60 -7.97
CA ILE A 237 -9.09 7.25 -8.49
C ILE A 237 -8.56 8.34 -9.42
N SER A 238 -9.40 8.90 -10.29
CA SER A 238 -9.01 9.99 -11.20
C SER A 238 -8.63 11.26 -10.42
N ILE A 239 -9.40 11.60 -9.39
CA ILE A 239 -9.12 12.76 -8.52
C ILE A 239 -7.79 12.57 -7.78
N VAL A 240 -7.53 11.39 -7.22
CA VAL A 240 -6.28 11.13 -6.48
C VAL A 240 -5.08 11.06 -7.42
N SER A 241 -5.21 10.36 -8.55
CA SER A 241 -4.12 10.16 -9.51
C SER A 241 -3.74 11.41 -10.30
N SER A 242 -4.68 12.32 -10.56
CA SER A 242 -4.39 13.62 -11.22
C SER A 242 -3.39 14.49 -10.45
N ARG A 243 -3.27 14.30 -9.13
CA ARG A 243 -2.27 14.99 -8.29
C ARG A 243 -0.84 14.52 -8.56
N ALA A 244 -0.67 13.37 -9.23
CA ALA A 244 0.63 12.81 -9.59
C ALA A 244 1.17 13.35 -10.92
N ALA A 245 0.47 14.28 -11.57
CA ALA A 245 0.88 14.93 -12.82
C ALA A 245 1.30 13.90 -13.90
N VAL A 246 2.58 13.87 -14.27
CA VAL A 246 3.10 12.98 -15.33
C VAL A 246 2.97 11.49 -14.93
N PHE A 247 2.83 11.18 -13.64
CA PHE A 247 2.68 9.82 -13.12
C PHE A 247 1.23 9.36 -12.90
N THR A 248 0.23 10.13 -13.37
CA THR A 248 -1.19 9.81 -13.17
C THR A 248 -1.56 8.40 -13.65
N GLY A 249 -1.03 7.94 -14.78
CA GLY A 249 -1.30 6.59 -15.30
C GLY A 249 -0.81 5.48 -14.36
N ILE A 250 0.41 5.63 -13.83
CA ILE A 250 1.04 4.66 -12.92
C ILE A 250 0.28 4.63 -11.58
N VAL A 251 -0.02 5.81 -11.02
CA VAL A 251 -0.76 5.91 -9.75
C VAL A 251 -2.19 5.38 -9.88
N SER A 252 -2.86 5.66 -10.99
CA SER A 252 -4.21 5.15 -11.26
C SER A 252 -4.24 3.63 -11.35
N SER A 253 -3.31 3.02 -12.12
CA SER A 253 -3.20 1.56 -12.22
C SER A 253 -2.94 0.94 -10.85
N TYR A 254 -2.02 1.50 -10.08
CA TYR A 254 -1.64 1.00 -8.77
C TYR A 254 -2.81 1.00 -7.75
N ILE A 255 -3.59 2.10 -7.72
CA ILE A 255 -4.78 2.20 -6.86
C ILE A 255 -5.86 1.22 -7.34
N ASN A 256 -6.08 1.15 -8.66
CA ASN A 256 -7.06 0.25 -9.26
C ASN A 256 -6.76 -1.23 -8.95
N ASP A 257 -5.50 -1.65 -9.08
CA ASP A 257 -5.06 -3.01 -8.77
C ASP A 257 -5.26 -3.36 -7.29
N THR A 258 -4.99 -2.41 -6.41
CA THR A 258 -5.21 -2.56 -4.96
C THR A 258 -6.70 -2.73 -4.65
N LEU A 259 -7.57 -1.88 -5.22
CA LEU A 259 -9.01 -1.94 -5.01
C LEU A 259 -9.63 -3.20 -5.65
N ASN A 260 -9.15 -3.63 -6.81
CA ASN A 260 -9.57 -4.90 -7.41
C ASN A 260 -9.17 -6.10 -6.54
N THR A 261 -7.99 -6.07 -5.93
CA THR A 261 -7.57 -7.10 -4.96
C THR A 261 -8.49 -7.13 -3.75
N MET A 262 -8.88 -5.95 -3.21
CA MET A 262 -9.87 -5.86 -2.14
C MET A 262 -11.23 -6.42 -2.56
N LEU A 263 -11.70 -6.08 -3.77
CA LEU A 263 -12.98 -6.54 -4.30
C LEU A 263 -13.01 -8.06 -4.46
N VAL A 264 -12.04 -8.65 -5.15
CA VAL A 264 -11.97 -10.11 -5.37
C VAL A 264 -11.84 -10.86 -4.05
N GLY A 265 -10.97 -10.40 -3.14
CA GLY A 265 -10.82 -11.04 -1.84
C GLY A 265 -12.08 -10.93 -0.97
N SER A 266 -12.81 -9.81 -1.06
CA SER A 266 -14.08 -9.65 -0.34
C SER A 266 -15.18 -10.60 -0.86
N LEU A 267 -15.22 -10.86 -2.17
CA LEU A 267 -16.13 -11.85 -2.74
C LEU A 267 -15.78 -13.27 -2.29
N MET A 268 -14.48 -13.61 -2.22
CA MET A 268 -14.04 -14.89 -1.65
C MET A 268 -14.47 -15.04 -0.18
N MET A 269 -14.38 -13.96 0.60
CA MET A 269 -14.83 -13.93 1.99
C MET A 269 -16.34 -14.19 2.12
N VAL A 270 -17.15 -13.65 1.20
CA VAL A 270 -18.59 -13.97 1.13
C VAL A 270 -18.82 -15.45 0.84
N VAL A 271 -18.09 -16.04 -0.12
CA VAL A 271 -18.21 -17.47 -0.46
C VAL A 271 -17.86 -18.35 0.74
N VAL A 272 -16.74 -18.07 1.41
CA VAL A 272 -16.34 -18.80 2.64
C VAL A 272 -17.36 -18.62 3.75
N GLY A 273 -17.89 -17.41 3.92
CA GLY A 273 -18.95 -17.11 4.88
C GLY A 273 -20.24 -17.89 4.61
N LEU A 274 -20.64 -18.01 3.35
CA LEU A 274 -21.79 -18.83 2.92
C LEU A 274 -21.60 -20.31 3.26
N VAL A 275 -20.40 -20.86 3.02
CA VAL A 275 -20.09 -22.25 3.37
C VAL A 275 -20.23 -22.48 4.89
N PHE A 276 -19.65 -21.60 5.72
CA PHE A 276 -19.78 -21.71 7.18
C PHE A 276 -21.22 -21.54 7.67
N TRP A 277 -21.97 -20.62 7.05
CA TRP A 277 -23.38 -20.41 7.37
C TRP A 277 -24.24 -21.64 7.04
N LEU A 278 -24.01 -22.28 5.89
CA LEU A 278 -24.71 -23.49 5.47
C LEU A 278 -24.41 -24.68 6.39
N ILE A 279 -23.14 -24.89 6.75
CA ILE A 279 -22.72 -25.95 7.67
C ILE A 279 -23.37 -25.75 9.05
N GLY A 280 -23.33 -24.52 9.59
CA GLY A 280 -23.94 -24.20 10.88
C GLY A 280 -25.47 -24.34 10.87
N ARG A 281 -26.12 -24.10 9.72
CA ARG A 281 -27.57 -24.31 9.56
C ARG A 281 -27.95 -25.78 9.48
N ASN A 282 -27.18 -26.59 8.74
CA ASN A 282 -27.51 -28.01 8.53
C ASN A 282 -27.32 -28.84 9.80
N SER A 283 -26.32 -28.52 10.63
CA SER A 283 -26.07 -29.24 11.89
C SER A 283 -26.94 -28.77 13.07
N SER A 284 -27.79 -27.75 12.86
CA SER A 284 -28.75 -27.27 13.87
C SER A 284 -30.15 -27.87 13.70
N LYS A 285 -30.38 -28.66 12.65
CA LYS A 285 -31.60 -29.48 12.47
C LYS A 285 -31.41 -30.82 13.16
#